data_AF-A0A7R9LW90-F1
#
_entry.id   AF-A0A7R9LW90-F1
#
_cell.length_a   1.000
_cell.length_b   1.000
_cell.length_c   1.000
_cell.angle_alpha   90.00
_cell.angle_beta   90.00
_cell.angle_gamma   90.00
#
_symmetry.space_group_name_H-M   'P 1'
#
loop_
_entity.id
_entity.type
_entity.pdbx_description
1 polymer ?
#
loop_
_entity_poly.entity_id
_entity_poly.type
_entity_poly.pdbx_seq_one_letter_code
_entity_poly.pdbx_strand_id
1 'polypeptide(L)'
;MGVRTIVDHLLESARNESSTIRRSSVLLLFAYCSQSKANISSNLSQLIRGLILLFTDSNEQVLNQSWEALNAITKSMESKEQMEYVSEVRNAVRYAVSGLKAGAHNRKTQLLLPGFCLAKGIAPILPIFREAILNGNPEQKEQAAHGLSEVIELTSAEALKPSV
;
A
#
# COMPACT_ATOMS: atom_id res chain seq x y z
N MET A 1 2.24 14.70 -18.71
CA MET A 1 0.81 14.98 -18.51
C MET A 1 -0.07 13.74 -18.74
N GLY A 2 -0.02 13.09 -19.91
CA GLY A 2 -0.91 11.95 -20.22
C GLY A 2 -0.84 10.74 -19.27
N VAL A 3 0.37 10.29 -18.90
CA VAL A 3 0.55 9.13 -17.99
C VAL A 3 -0.07 9.39 -16.62
N ARG A 4 0.13 10.59 -16.06
CA ARG A 4 -0.48 10.98 -14.78
C ARG A 4 -2.00 10.92 -14.86
N THR A 5 -2.60 11.52 -15.89
CA THR A 5 -4.05 11.47 -16.09
C THR A 5 -4.60 10.03 -16.17
N ILE A 6 -3.87 9.13 -16.84
CA ILE A 6 -4.26 7.71 -16.91
C ILE A 6 -4.18 7.07 -15.52
N VAL A 7 -3.08 7.29 -14.78
CA VAL A 7 -2.92 6.75 -13.41
C VAL A 7 -4.01 7.28 -12.47
N ASP A 8 -4.31 8.58 -12.53
CA ASP A 8 -5.38 9.24 -11.76
C ASP A 8 -6.73 8.55 -12.03
N HIS A 9 -7.07 8.40 -13.31
CA HIS A 9 -8.34 7.82 -13.73
C HIS A 9 -8.45 6.33 -13.35
N LEU A 10 -7.35 5.57 -13.48
CA LEU A 10 -7.33 4.17 -13.07
C LEU A 10 -7.46 4.01 -11.55
N LEU A 11 -6.79 4.85 -10.76
CA LEU A 11 -6.91 4.84 -9.30
C LEU A 11 -8.31 5.23 -8.83
N GLU A 12 -8.98 6.15 -9.52
CA GLU A 12 -10.37 6.49 -9.28
C GLU A 12 -11.31 5.33 -9.65
N SER A 13 -11.15 4.77 -10.84
CA SER A 13 -11.95 3.64 -11.35
C SER A 13 -11.76 2.37 -10.52
N ALA A 14 -10.58 2.19 -9.91
CA ALA A 14 -10.29 1.11 -8.97
C ALA A 14 -11.14 1.16 -7.68
N ARG A 15 -11.89 2.25 -7.44
CA ARG A 15 -12.84 2.39 -6.32
C ARG A 15 -14.30 2.47 -6.77
N ASN A 16 -14.60 2.15 -8.02
CA ASN A 16 -15.96 2.15 -8.57
C ASN A 16 -16.88 1.16 -7.83
N GLU A 17 -18.19 1.42 -7.81
CA GLU A 17 -19.18 0.51 -7.20
C GLU A 17 -19.16 -0.89 -7.85
N SER A 18 -18.92 -0.95 -9.17
CA SER A 18 -18.79 -2.20 -9.93
C SER A 18 -17.46 -2.90 -9.68
N SER A 19 -17.53 -4.10 -9.09
CA SER A 19 -16.34 -4.95 -8.86
C SER A 19 -15.61 -5.32 -10.15
N THR A 20 -16.31 -5.39 -11.29
CA THR A 20 -15.68 -5.63 -12.60
C THR A 20 -14.82 -4.45 -13.03
N ILE A 21 -15.29 -3.21 -12.85
CA ILE A 21 -14.51 -2.01 -13.16
C ILE A 21 -13.30 -1.92 -12.22
N ARG A 22 -13.49 -2.18 -10.92
CA ARG A 22 -12.38 -2.16 -9.95
C ARG A 22 -11.27 -3.14 -10.33
N ARG A 23 -11.63 -4.39 -10.62
CA ARG A 23 -10.69 -5.44 -11.03
C ARG A 23 -9.94 -5.09 -12.31
N SER A 24 -10.65 -4.64 -13.36
CA SER A 24 -10.01 -4.24 -14.61
C SER A 24 -9.05 -3.07 -14.42
N SER A 25 -9.44 -2.07 -13.62
CA SER A 25 -8.62 -0.88 -13.36
C SER A 25 -7.34 -1.25 -12.61
N VAL A 26 -7.44 -2.10 -11.59
CA VAL A 26 -6.28 -2.49 -10.81
C VAL A 26 -5.34 -3.44 -11.57
N LEU A 27 -5.88 -4.28 -12.46
CA LEU A 27 -5.08 -5.08 -13.39
C LEU A 27 -4.21 -4.19 -14.30
N LEU A 28 -4.78 -3.11 -14.84
CA LEU A 28 -4.05 -2.14 -15.66
C LEU A 28 -3.00 -1.39 -14.84
N LEU A 29 -3.31 -1.00 -13.59
CA LEU A 29 -2.34 -0.42 -12.68
C LEU A 29 -1.18 -1.37 -12.40
N PHE A 30 -1.46 -2.64 -12.11
CA PHE A 30 -0.44 -3.66 -11.93
C PHE A 30 0.45 -3.81 -13.17
N ALA A 31 -0.14 -3.90 -14.36
CA ALA A 31 0.60 -4.00 -15.61
C ALA A 31 1.52 -2.79 -15.84
N TYR A 32 1.03 -1.58 -15.52
CA TYR A 32 1.81 -0.35 -15.58
C TYR A 32 2.99 -0.37 -14.58
N CYS A 33 2.73 -0.74 -13.33
CA CYS A 33 3.72 -0.80 -12.26
C CYS A 33 4.84 -1.83 -12.55
N SER A 34 4.49 -2.92 -13.24
CA SER A 34 5.43 -4.02 -13.52
C SER A 34 6.33 -3.77 -14.73
N GLN A 35 5.96 -2.87 -15.64
CA GLN A 35 6.62 -2.73 -16.95
C GLN A 35 7.45 -1.44 -17.11
N SER A 36 7.33 -0.43 -16.23
CA SER A 36 7.80 0.93 -16.57
C SER A 36 8.66 1.63 -15.52
N LYS A 37 9.89 1.14 -15.27
CA LYS A 37 10.83 1.80 -14.32
C LYS A 37 11.04 3.30 -14.60
N ALA A 38 11.15 3.70 -15.87
CA ALA A 38 11.46 5.08 -16.26
C ALA A 38 10.28 6.08 -16.13
N ASN A 39 9.02 5.61 -16.10
CA ASN A 39 7.83 6.49 -16.06
C ASN A 39 7.11 6.49 -14.70
N ILE A 40 7.51 5.60 -13.79
CA ILE A 40 6.85 5.44 -12.50
C ILE A 40 7.29 6.52 -11.50
N SER A 41 8.55 6.98 -11.55
CA SER A 41 9.15 7.88 -10.54
C SER A 41 8.32 9.13 -10.25
N SER A 42 7.77 9.78 -11.28
CA SER A 42 6.94 11.00 -11.11
C SER A 42 5.57 10.74 -10.47
N ASN A 43 5.13 9.49 -10.40
CA ASN A 43 3.80 9.10 -9.92
C ASN A 43 3.86 8.22 -8.66
N LEU A 44 5.05 7.94 -8.14
CA LEU A 44 5.27 6.99 -7.03
C LEU A 44 4.45 7.31 -5.78
N SER A 45 4.54 8.54 -5.25
CA SER A 45 3.77 8.91 -4.05
C SER A 45 2.27 8.68 -4.25
N GLN A 46 1.76 8.99 -5.45
CA GLN A 46 0.36 8.80 -5.76
C GLN A 46 -0.03 7.33 -5.88
N LEU A 47 0.80 6.52 -6.54
CA LEU A 47 0.58 5.08 -6.66
C LEU A 47 0.62 4.42 -5.28
N ILE A 48 1.59 4.76 -4.43
CA ILE A 48 1.68 4.26 -3.05
C ILE A 48 0.39 4.57 -2.28
N ARG A 49 -0.03 5.84 -2.26
CA ARG A 49 -1.28 6.25 -1.58
C ARG A 49 -2.49 5.51 -2.13
N GLY A 50 -2.61 5.45 -3.45
CA GLY A 50 -3.75 4.84 -4.13
C GLY A 50 -3.83 3.34 -3.90
N LEU A 51 -2.73 2.61 -4.04
CA LEU A 51 -2.67 1.16 -3.86
C LEU A 51 -2.89 0.76 -2.39
N ILE A 52 -2.34 1.52 -1.43
CA ILE A 52 -2.61 1.30 -0.01
C ILE A 52 -4.09 1.56 0.32
N LEU A 53 -4.72 2.57 -0.29
CA LEU A 53 -6.15 2.79 -0.11
C LEU A 53 -6.99 1.61 -0.63
N LEU A 54 -6.57 0.96 -1.72
CA LEU A 54 -7.24 -0.23 -2.25
C LEU A 54 -7.14 -1.46 -1.33
N PHE A 55 -6.25 -1.46 -0.33
CA PHE A 55 -6.22 -2.51 0.70
C PHE A 55 -7.45 -2.50 1.63
N THR A 56 -8.32 -1.50 1.49
CA THR A 56 -9.63 -1.44 2.17
C THR A 56 -10.75 -2.18 1.41
N ASP A 57 -10.49 -2.67 0.18
CA ASP A 57 -11.50 -3.37 -0.61
C ASP A 57 -11.89 -4.72 0.04
N SER A 58 -13.08 -5.20 -0.27
CA SER A 58 -13.58 -6.52 0.15
C SER A 58 -13.35 -7.60 -0.90
N ASN A 59 -13.03 -7.23 -2.14
CA ASN A 59 -12.78 -8.15 -3.22
C ASN A 59 -11.33 -8.64 -3.20
N GLU A 60 -11.15 -9.94 -2.97
CA GLU A 60 -9.84 -10.58 -2.87
C GLU A 60 -8.96 -10.38 -4.11
N GLN A 61 -9.53 -10.36 -5.31
CA GLN A 61 -8.76 -10.14 -6.54
C GLN A 61 -8.21 -8.70 -6.59
N VAL A 62 -9.00 -7.71 -6.17
CA VAL A 62 -8.55 -6.32 -6.08
C VAL A 62 -7.41 -6.20 -5.06
N LEU A 63 -7.54 -6.84 -3.90
CA LEU A 63 -6.50 -6.84 -2.87
C LEU A 63 -5.19 -7.45 -3.39
N ASN A 64 -5.24 -8.65 -3.97
CA ASN A 64 -4.05 -9.34 -4.49
C ASN A 64 -3.36 -8.55 -5.61
N GLN A 65 -4.11 -8.01 -6.56
CA GLN A 65 -3.51 -7.23 -7.66
C GLN A 65 -2.96 -5.88 -7.18
N SER A 66 -3.60 -5.23 -6.19
CA SER A 66 -3.05 -4.03 -5.55
C SER A 66 -1.74 -4.35 -4.83
N TRP A 67 -1.68 -5.51 -4.16
CA TRP A 67 -0.49 -6.01 -3.48
C TRP A 67 0.65 -6.25 -4.47
N GLU A 68 0.38 -6.92 -5.60
CA GLU A 68 1.38 -7.16 -6.64
C GLU A 68 1.90 -5.86 -7.25
N ALA A 69 1.02 -4.89 -7.50
CA ALA A 69 1.40 -3.58 -8.02
C ALA A 69 2.31 -2.82 -7.04
N LEU A 70 1.95 -2.81 -5.75
CA LEU A 70 2.74 -2.15 -4.71
C LEU A 70 4.10 -2.84 -4.54
N ASN A 71 4.12 -4.17 -4.60
CA ASN A 71 5.33 -4.98 -4.50
C ASN A 71 6.29 -4.70 -5.68
N ALA A 72 5.76 -4.61 -6.90
CA ALA A 72 6.54 -4.28 -8.09
C ALA A 72 7.19 -2.89 -7.97
N ILE A 73 6.43 -1.91 -7.48
CA ILE A 73 6.94 -0.56 -7.22
C ILE A 73 8.06 -0.59 -6.17
N THR A 74 7.82 -1.14 -4.98
CA THR A 74 8.81 -1.09 -3.89
C THR A 74 10.09 -1.83 -4.25
N LYS A 75 10.00 -2.95 -4.99
CA LYS A 75 11.17 -3.69 -5.48
C LYS A 75 11.97 -2.93 -6.54
N SER A 76 11.36 -1.96 -7.22
CA SER A 76 12.04 -1.15 -8.22
C SER A 76 12.80 0.04 -7.62
N MET A 77 12.52 0.40 -6.36
CA MET A 77 13.17 1.49 -5.64
C MET A 77 14.57 1.10 -5.17
N GLU A 78 15.49 2.07 -5.20
CA GLU A 78 16.78 1.95 -4.52
C GLU A 78 16.64 2.19 -3.01
N SER A 79 17.59 1.71 -2.21
CA SER A 79 17.56 1.84 -0.74
C SER A 79 17.33 3.26 -0.24
N LYS A 80 17.98 4.25 -0.86
CA LYS A 80 17.82 5.67 -0.49
C LYS A 80 16.38 6.14 -0.73
N GLU A 81 15.83 5.78 -1.88
CA GLU A 81 14.46 6.13 -2.26
C GLU A 81 13.44 5.49 -1.30
N GLN A 82 13.64 4.22 -0.93
CA GLN A 82 12.78 3.54 0.04
C GLN A 82 12.66 4.32 1.37
N MET A 83 13.77 4.82 1.91
CA MET A 83 13.76 5.60 3.15
C MET A 83 12.98 6.92 3.05
N GLU A 84 12.97 7.56 1.88
CA GLU A 84 12.23 8.80 1.64
C GLU A 84 10.71 8.60 1.68
N TYR A 85 10.22 7.38 1.43
CA TYR A 85 8.79 7.05 1.40
C TYR A 85 8.19 6.56 2.73
N VAL A 86 8.97 6.45 3.82
CA VAL A 86 8.47 6.00 5.13
C VAL A 86 7.25 6.81 5.57
N SER A 87 7.35 8.14 5.55
CA SER A 87 6.27 9.03 5.96
C SER A 87 5.05 8.93 5.05
N GLU A 88 5.27 8.79 3.74
CA GLU A 88 4.19 8.66 2.76
C GLU A 88 3.38 7.37 2.98
N VAL A 89 4.07 6.23 3.15
CA VAL A 89 3.43 4.94 3.44
C VAL A 89 2.62 5.02 4.74
N ARG A 90 3.20 5.57 5.81
CA ARG A 90 2.48 5.71 7.10
C ARG A 90 1.23 6.57 6.97
N ASN A 91 1.32 7.70 6.28
CA ASN A 91 0.19 8.59 6.07
C ASN A 91 -0.90 7.92 5.22
N ALA A 92 -0.52 7.19 4.18
CA ALA A 92 -1.45 6.41 3.36
C ALA A 92 -2.20 5.35 4.17
N VAL A 93 -1.50 4.62 5.04
CA VAL A 93 -2.11 3.60 5.92
C VAL A 93 -3.10 4.25 6.88
N ARG A 94 -2.71 5.34 7.56
CA ARG A 94 -3.59 6.07 8.48
C ARG A 94 -4.84 6.62 7.79
N TYR A 95 -4.69 7.12 6.56
CA TYR A 95 -5.80 7.59 5.74
C TYR A 95 -6.77 6.45 5.41
N ALA A 96 -6.25 5.32 4.89
CA ALA A 96 -7.04 4.13 4.57
C ALA A 96 -7.83 3.61 5.79
N VAL A 97 -7.16 3.54 6.94
CA VAL A 97 -7.76 3.14 8.23
C VAL A 97 -8.86 4.09 8.69
N SER A 98 -8.67 5.40 8.52
CA SER A 98 -9.66 6.40 8.92
C SER A 98 -10.95 6.27 8.10
N GLY A 99 -10.83 5.95 6.80
CA GLY A 99 -11.98 5.64 5.95
C GLY A 99 -12.78 4.42 6.42
N LEU A 100 -12.09 3.35 6.85
CA LEU A 100 -12.75 2.16 7.42
C LEU A 100 -13.48 2.47 8.73
N LYS A 101 -12.91 3.31 9.60
CA LYS A 101 -13.55 3.72 10.86
C LYS A 101 -14.85 4.50 10.64
N ALA A 102 -14.86 5.40 9.64
CA ALA A 102 -16.05 6.19 9.32
C ALA A 102 -17.24 5.32 8.88
N GLY A 103 -16.99 4.21 8.18
CA GLY A 103 -18.03 3.24 7.79
C GLY A 103 -18.40 2.22 8.87
N ALA A 104 -17.57 2.06 9.91
CA ALA A 104 -17.75 1.08 10.97
C ALA A 104 -18.41 1.70 12.21
N HIS A 105 -19.66 2.14 12.08
CA HIS A 105 -20.37 2.91 13.12
C HIS A 105 -20.59 2.23 14.49
N ASN A 106 -20.16 0.99 14.75
CA ASN A 106 -20.42 0.35 16.05
C ASN A 106 -19.61 -0.92 16.39
N ARG A 107 -18.42 -1.14 15.80
CA ARG A 107 -17.67 -2.37 16.06
C ARG A 107 -16.49 -2.14 17.01
N LYS A 108 -16.59 -2.67 18.24
CA LYS A 108 -15.47 -3.00 19.16
C LYS A 108 -14.52 -4.07 18.57
N THR A 109 -14.53 -4.27 17.26
CA THR A 109 -13.70 -5.28 16.59
C THR A 109 -12.36 -4.62 16.27
N GLN A 110 -11.27 -5.35 16.51
CA GLN A 110 -9.94 -4.94 16.06
C GLN A 110 -10.01 -4.55 14.59
N LEU A 111 -9.60 -3.33 14.29
CA LEU A 111 -9.68 -2.79 12.95
C LEU A 111 -8.50 -3.30 12.13
N LEU A 112 -8.75 -4.33 11.34
CA LEU A 112 -7.75 -4.89 10.44
C LEU A 112 -7.88 -4.28 9.05
N LEU A 113 -6.75 -4.11 8.36
CA LEU A 113 -6.71 -3.70 6.97
C LEU A 113 -6.73 -4.98 6.09
N PRO A 114 -7.78 -5.22 5.29
CA PRO A 114 -7.92 -6.47 4.52
C PRO A 114 -6.69 -6.84 3.69
N GLY A 115 -6.09 -5.88 2.98
CA GLY A 115 -4.90 -6.15 2.16
C GLY A 115 -3.65 -6.54 2.96
N PHE A 116 -3.51 -6.08 4.21
CA PHE A 116 -2.43 -6.56 5.09
C PHE A 116 -2.68 -7.97 5.62
N CYS A 117 -3.93 -8.41 5.66
CA CYS A 117 -4.30 -9.74 6.12
C CYS A 117 -4.20 -10.83 5.03
N LEU A 118 -3.71 -10.48 3.83
CA LEU A 118 -3.31 -11.45 2.82
C LEU A 118 -2.08 -12.26 3.28
N ALA A 119 -1.83 -13.40 2.64
CA ALA A 119 -0.57 -14.12 2.82
C ALA A 119 0.60 -13.20 2.43
N LYS A 120 1.53 -12.93 3.36
CA LYS A 120 2.61 -11.94 3.18
C LYS A 120 2.09 -10.52 2.91
N GLY A 121 0.94 -10.14 3.47
CA GLY A 121 0.25 -8.89 3.13
C GLY A 121 1.08 -7.62 3.35
N ILE A 122 1.97 -7.60 4.35
CA ILE A 122 2.84 -6.44 4.62
C ILE A 122 4.15 -6.43 3.82
N ALA A 123 4.48 -7.53 3.12
CA ALA A 123 5.76 -7.66 2.42
C ALA A 123 6.06 -6.55 1.40
N PRO A 124 5.08 -5.93 0.69
CA PRO A 124 5.34 -4.84 -0.24
C PRO A 124 5.86 -3.56 0.41
N ILE A 125 5.53 -3.33 1.69
CA ILE A 125 5.93 -2.10 2.42
C ILE A 125 7.03 -2.37 3.45
N LEU A 126 7.27 -3.62 3.79
CA LEU A 126 8.28 -4.01 4.77
C LEU A 126 9.70 -3.53 4.41
N PRO A 127 10.17 -3.58 3.15
CA PRO A 127 11.49 -3.05 2.78
C PRO A 127 11.68 -1.57 3.12
N ILE A 128 10.64 -0.74 2.93
CA ILE A 128 10.65 0.70 3.22
C ILE A 128 10.96 0.96 4.70
N PHE A 129 10.25 0.27 5.59
CA PHE A 129 10.48 0.39 7.03
C PHE A 129 11.82 -0.23 7.45
N ARG A 130 12.15 -1.41 6.94
CA ARG A 130 13.38 -2.13 7.28
C ARG A 130 14.62 -1.30 6.93
N GLU A 131 14.64 -0.72 5.72
CA GLU A 131 15.77 0.07 5.26
C GLU A 131 15.99 1.30 6.15
N ALA A 132 14.92 2.02 6.49
CA ALA A 132 15.01 3.18 7.38
C ALA A 132 15.41 2.82 8.82
N ILE A 133 14.96 1.68 9.36
CA ILE A 133 15.37 1.21 10.70
C ILE A 133 16.87 0.88 10.75
N LEU A 134 17.40 0.27 9.68
CA LEU A 134 18.80 -0.13 9.63
C LEU A 134 19.71 1.07 9.36
N ASN A 135 19.37 1.88 8.35
CA ASN A 135 20.29 2.83 7.73
C ASN A 135 19.88 4.31 7.90
N GLY A 136 18.70 4.60 8.43
CA GLY A 136 18.24 5.97 8.67
C GLY A 136 18.95 6.67 9.84
N ASN A 137 18.76 7.98 9.95
CA ASN A 137 19.13 8.74 11.15
C ASN A 137 18.22 8.38 12.36
N PRO A 138 18.54 8.79 13.60
CA PRO A 138 17.74 8.45 14.78
C PRO A 138 16.24 8.75 14.62
N GLU A 139 15.89 9.89 14.04
CA GLU A 139 14.50 10.30 13.81
C GLU A 139 13.79 9.39 12.79
N GLN A 140 14.46 9.05 11.69
CA GLN A 140 13.93 8.12 10.68
C GLN A 140 13.75 6.72 11.24
N LYS A 141 14.68 6.25 12.08
CA LYS A 141 14.59 4.95 12.75
C LYS A 141 13.37 4.88 13.66
N GLU A 142 13.15 5.91 14.47
CA GLU A 142 11.98 6.01 15.34
C GLU A 142 10.68 6.04 14.54
N GLN A 143 10.60 6.88 13.50
CA GLN A 143 9.42 6.97 12.65
C GLN A 143 9.11 5.65 11.94
N ALA A 144 10.13 4.95 11.46
CA ALA A 144 9.96 3.68 10.77
C ALA A 144 9.56 2.56 11.75
N ALA A 145 10.14 2.50 12.94
CA ALA A 145 9.76 1.53 13.97
C ALA A 145 8.31 1.74 14.44
N HIS A 146 7.90 2.98 14.68
CA HIS A 146 6.52 3.31 15.01
C HIS A 146 5.57 2.96 13.85
N GLY A 147 5.94 3.29 12.62
CA GLY A 147 5.13 2.97 11.44
C GLY A 147 4.94 1.47 11.23
N LEU A 148 5.99 0.68 11.42
CA LEU A 148 5.91 -0.78 11.34
C LEU A 148 5.02 -1.34 12.46
N SER A 149 5.11 -0.79 13.67
CA SER A 149 4.24 -1.18 14.78
C SER A 149 2.75 -0.93 14.46
N GLU A 150 2.41 0.24 13.91
CA GLU A 150 1.05 0.54 13.44
C GLU A 150 0.58 -0.44 12.36
N VAL A 151 1.44 -0.81 11.41
CA VAL A 151 1.12 -1.79 10.36
C VAL A 151 0.85 -3.18 10.96
N ILE A 152 1.65 -3.60 11.95
CA ILE A 152 1.47 -4.89 12.64
C ILE A 152 0.13 -4.92 13.38
N GLU A 153 -0.28 -3.84 14.07
CA GLU A 153 -1.57 -3.75 14.77
C GLU A 153 -2.78 -3.89 13.83
N LEU A 154 -2.62 -3.49 12.57
CA LEU A 154 -3.64 -3.56 11.51
C LEU A 154 -3.63 -4.90 10.75
N THR A 155 -2.77 -5.84 11.14
CA THR A 155 -2.57 -7.13 10.46
C THR A 155 -3.02 -8.28 11.34
N SER A 156 -3.65 -9.31 10.75
CA SER A 156 -4.00 -10.53 11.49
C SER A 156 -2.77 -11.34 11.88
N ALA A 157 -2.84 -12.08 12.99
CA ALA A 157 -1.75 -12.92 13.46
C ALA A 157 -1.35 -13.98 12.41
N GLU A 158 -2.32 -14.50 11.65
CA GLU A 158 -2.10 -15.47 10.58
C GLU A 158 -1.28 -14.90 9.43
N ALA A 159 -1.54 -13.65 9.05
CA ALA A 159 -0.84 -12.97 7.96
C ALA A 159 0.59 -12.53 8.34
N LEU A 160 0.87 -12.37 9.64
CA LEU A 160 2.20 -12.05 10.15
C LEU A 160 3.15 -13.27 10.13
N LYS A 161 2.64 -14.50 10.31
CA LYS A 161 3.47 -15.73 10.39
C LYS A 161 4.50 -15.89 9.26
N PRO A 162 4.18 -15.62 7.98
CA PRO A 162 5.14 -15.78 6.89
C PRO A 162 6.15 -14.63 6.74
N SER A 163 5.99 -13.56 7.52
CA SER A 163 6.75 -12.30 7.39
C SER A 163 7.74 -12.07 8.54
N VAL A 164 7.67 -12.90 9.59
CA VAL A 164 8.59 -12.94 10.74
C VAL A 164 9.65 -14.01 10.57
#